data_AF-A0A0E0FIW8-F1
#
_entry.id   AF-A0A0E0FIW8-F1
#
_cell.length_a   1.000
_cell.length_b   1.000
_cell.length_c   1.000
_cell.angle_alpha   90.00
_cell.angle_beta   90.00
_cell.angle_gamma   90.00
#
_symmetry.space_group_name_H-M   'P 1'
#
loop_
_entity.id
_entity.type
_entity.pdbx_description
1 polymer ?
#
loop_
_entity_poly.entity_id
_entity_poly.type
_entity_poly.pdbx_seq_one_letter_code
_entity_poly.pdbx_strand_id
1 'polypeptide(L)'
;MAEEVENYFSRWGDQGTVDLKHELEQVLMLTASRCLLGKELRESVPGKLCELFGELDNGLHLISGLLPYLPIPAHRRRDRARQRLGEIITEVIRLRRNSSRGAAGTDENNDDMLQCLINSRYKDGCAMTDAEIAGLVVPLMFAGKHTSSGVSIWTGVHLLSNPNHLAAVVAEQDRLMASCPGRTDDYHRLDYDTVQEMRSLHCCVKEALRLHPPVAAVRQAYKHFTVQTKEGKEYTIPGGHMVVSTILVNHYLPHIYKDPHVFDPQRFAPGREEEKVAGRFSFLSFSAGRHACAGESFSYTQIKVLWSYLLSNFEIKMVSPFLETEWSTVIPEPKGKVMVSYRRRTAPK
;
A
#
# COMPACT_ATOMS: atom_id res chain seq x y z
N MET A 1 5.65 9.23 -9.06
CA MET A 1 4.40 8.53 -8.69
C MET A 1 3.24 9.00 -9.56
N ALA A 2 2.87 10.29 -9.53
CA ALA A 2 1.82 10.85 -10.39
C ALA A 2 2.04 10.55 -11.89
N GLU A 3 3.27 10.72 -12.38
CA GLU A 3 3.68 10.36 -13.74
C GLU A 3 3.35 8.90 -14.13
N GLU A 4 3.63 7.92 -13.27
CA GLU A 4 3.31 6.51 -13.57
C GLU A 4 1.80 6.27 -13.59
N VAL A 5 1.03 6.95 -12.72
CA VAL A 5 -0.43 6.85 -12.69
C VAL A 5 -1.01 7.43 -13.98
N GLU A 6 -0.56 8.61 -14.37
CA GLU A 6 -0.97 9.30 -15.60
C GLU A 6 -0.63 8.49 -16.85
N ASN A 7 0.63 8.06 -16.96
CA ASN A 7 1.08 7.21 -18.07
C ASN A 7 0.26 5.92 -18.16
N TYR A 8 -0.04 5.27 -17.03
CA TYR A 8 -0.84 4.06 -17.01
C TYR A 8 -2.27 4.30 -17.50
N PHE A 9 -2.94 5.35 -16.99
CA PHE A 9 -4.33 5.64 -17.34
C PHE A 9 -4.51 6.47 -18.62
N SER A 10 -3.42 6.90 -19.27
CA SER A 10 -3.46 7.47 -20.62
C SER A 10 -4.07 6.51 -21.65
N ARG A 11 -3.97 5.19 -21.39
CA ARG A 11 -4.55 4.13 -22.21
C ARG A 11 -6.08 4.03 -22.10
N TRP A 12 -6.69 4.62 -21.08
CA TRP A 12 -8.14 4.66 -20.97
C TRP A 12 -8.69 5.66 -21.98
N GLY A 13 -9.70 5.26 -22.76
CA GLY A 13 -10.36 6.14 -23.72
C GLY A 13 -11.32 7.13 -23.04
N ASP A 14 -12.30 7.63 -23.79
CA ASP A 14 -13.31 8.55 -23.26
C ASP A 14 -14.35 7.85 -22.37
N GLN A 15 -14.61 6.56 -22.60
CA GLN A 15 -15.50 5.76 -21.76
C GLN A 15 -15.20 4.27 -21.92
N GLY A 16 -15.55 3.48 -20.90
CA GLY A 16 -15.34 2.04 -20.94
C GLY A 16 -15.83 1.33 -19.69
N THR A 17 -15.57 0.02 -19.62
CA THR A 17 -15.82 -0.82 -18.45
C THR A 17 -14.61 -1.70 -18.21
N VAL A 18 -14.12 -1.72 -16.98
CA VAL A 18 -12.86 -2.39 -16.59
C VAL A 18 -13.02 -3.09 -15.25
N ASP A 19 -12.13 -4.05 -14.99
CA ASP A 19 -11.94 -4.61 -13.67
C ASP A 19 -11.02 -3.70 -12.87
N LEU A 20 -11.59 -2.87 -11.99
CA LEU A 20 -10.85 -1.90 -11.18
C LEU A 20 -9.77 -2.60 -10.34
N LYS A 21 -10.06 -3.80 -9.83
CA LYS A 21 -9.08 -4.58 -9.05
C LYS A 21 -7.79 -4.80 -9.85
N HIS A 22 -7.94 -5.31 -11.07
CA HIS A 22 -6.81 -5.52 -11.98
C HIS A 22 -6.05 -4.23 -12.29
N GLU A 23 -6.77 -3.15 -12.60
CA GLU A 23 -6.14 -1.86 -12.96
C GLU A 23 -5.32 -1.28 -11.79
N LEU A 24 -5.86 -1.34 -10.57
CA LEU A 24 -5.21 -0.81 -9.36
C LEU A 24 -3.97 -1.61 -8.98
N GLU A 25 -4.02 -2.94 -9.02
CA GLU A 25 -2.87 -3.80 -8.72
C GLU A 25 -1.67 -3.51 -9.65
N GLN A 26 -1.95 -3.31 -10.93
CA GLN A 26 -0.91 -3.03 -11.92
C GLN A 26 -0.28 -1.65 -11.72
N VAL A 27 -1.09 -0.58 -11.61
CA VAL A 27 -0.54 0.78 -11.44
C VAL A 27 0.19 0.96 -10.10
N LEU A 28 -0.28 0.28 -9.04
CA LEU A 28 0.40 0.32 -7.73
C LEU A 28 1.74 -0.42 -7.77
N MET A 29 1.84 -1.50 -8.54
CA MET A 29 3.12 -2.17 -8.78
C MET A 29 4.11 -1.27 -9.52
N LEU A 30 3.64 -0.55 -10.56
CA LEU A 30 4.48 0.36 -11.34
C LEU A 30 4.97 1.55 -10.49
N THR A 31 4.06 2.18 -9.75
CA THR A 31 4.41 3.30 -8.86
C THR A 31 5.33 2.87 -7.72
N ALA A 32 5.08 1.72 -7.08
CA ALA A 32 5.99 1.17 -6.06
C ALA A 32 7.36 0.87 -6.66
N SER A 33 7.42 0.25 -7.84
CA SER A 33 8.69 -0.04 -8.51
C SER A 33 9.46 1.26 -8.80
N ARG A 34 8.82 2.27 -9.38
CA ARG A 34 9.45 3.56 -9.69
C ARG A 34 9.98 4.27 -8.45
N CYS A 35 9.21 4.28 -7.35
CA CYS A 35 9.57 5.01 -6.13
C CYS A 35 10.56 4.26 -5.22
N LEU A 36 10.45 2.94 -5.14
CA LEU A 36 11.30 2.12 -4.24
C LEU A 36 12.59 1.65 -4.93
N LEU A 37 12.54 1.39 -6.23
CA LEU A 37 13.64 0.79 -6.99
C LEU A 37 14.37 1.78 -7.90
N GLY A 38 13.76 2.93 -8.16
CA GLY A 38 14.30 3.95 -9.06
C GLY A 38 13.89 3.77 -10.52
N LYS A 39 14.34 4.73 -11.34
CA LYS A 39 14.01 4.80 -12.77
C LYS A 39 14.58 3.61 -13.54
N GLU A 40 15.84 3.30 -13.25
CA GLU A 40 16.62 2.34 -14.01
C GLU A 40 16.04 0.94 -13.86
N LEU A 41 15.63 0.53 -12.66
CA LEU A 41 15.02 -0.79 -12.48
C LEU A 41 13.60 -0.85 -13.05
N ARG A 42 12.86 0.26 -13.01
CA ARG A 42 11.53 0.38 -13.65
C ARG A 42 11.60 0.31 -15.18
N GLU A 43 12.67 0.80 -15.80
CA GLU A 43 12.86 0.89 -17.25
C GLU A 43 13.68 -0.26 -17.86
N SER A 44 14.65 -0.82 -17.10
CA SER A 44 15.58 -1.83 -17.61
C SER A 44 14.94 -3.19 -17.90
N VAL A 45 13.80 -3.52 -17.28
CA VAL A 45 13.12 -4.79 -17.56
C VAL A 45 11.58 -4.67 -17.52
N PRO A 46 10.96 -3.98 -18.50
CA PRO A 46 9.50 -3.85 -18.57
C PRO A 46 8.85 -5.23 -18.67
N GLY A 47 7.85 -5.51 -17.84
CA GLY A 47 7.14 -6.80 -17.80
C GLY A 47 7.82 -7.92 -17.02
N LYS A 48 9.16 -8.05 -17.10
CA LYS A 48 9.88 -9.14 -16.41
C LYS A 48 9.83 -9.03 -14.90
N LEU A 49 9.89 -7.82 -14.34
CA LEU A 49 9.73 -7.64 -12.89
C LEU A 49 8.34 -8.09 -12.45
N CYS A 50 7.29 -7.72 -13.18
CA CYS A 50 5.92 -8.16 -12.87
C CYS A 50 5.78 -9.69 -12.90
N GLU A 51 6.37 -10.36 -13.91
CA GLU A 51 6.41 -11.82 -13.98
C GLU A 51 7.13 -12.44 -12.77
N LEU A 52 8.33 -11.93 -12.42
CA LEU A 52 9.14 -12.47 -11.33
C LEU A 52 8.46 -12.26 -9.96
N PHE A 53 7.83 -11.11 -9.73
CA PHE A 53 7.02 -10.89 -8.54
C PHE A 53 5.76 -11.76 -8.55
N GLY A 54 5.15 -12.00 -9.70
CA GLY A 54 4.05 -12.97 -9.83
C GLY A 54 4.46 -14.40 -9.44
N GLU A 55 5.66 -14.84 -9.79
CA GLU A 55 6.19 -16.15 -9.34
C GLU A 55 6.52 -16.19 -7.84
N LEU A 56 6.92 -15.05 -7.25
CA LEU A 56 7.02 -14.94 -5.79
C LEU A 56 5.65 -15.07 -5.12
N ASP A 57 4.65 -14.36 -5.65
CA ASP A 57 3.27 -14.34 -5.14
C ASP A 57 2.63 -15.74 -5.22
N ASN A 58 2.82 -16.44 -6.35
CA ASN A 58 2.41 -17.84 -6.54
C ASN A 58 3.12 -18.82 -5.59
N GLY A 59 4.19 -18.39 -4.92
CA GLY A 59 4.91 -19.17 -3.92
C GLY A 59 4.36 -19.03 -2.50
N LEU A 60 3.32 -18.22 -2.27
CA LEU A 60 2.78 -17.87 -0.96
C LEU A 60 1.44 -18.56 -0.67
N HIS A 61 1.45 -19.89 -0.66
CA HIS A 61 0.29 -20.66 -0.23
C HIS A 61 0.26 -20.79 1.30
N LEU A 62 -0.91 -21.11 1.87
CA LEU A 62 -1.02 -21.42 3.31
C LEU A 62 -0.03 -22.51 3.75
N ILE A 63 0.19 -23.53 2.91
CA ILE A 63 1.17 -24.59 3.18
C ILE A 63 2.61 -24.07 3.20
N SER A 64 2.91 -23.00 2.48
CA SER A 64 4.23 -22.35 2.47
C SER A 64 4.55 -21.71 3.82
N GLY A 65 3.55 -21.29 4.59
CA GLY A 65 3.74 -20.82 5.97
C GLY A 65 4.15 -21.93 6.94
N LEU A 66 3.68 -23.17 6.71
CA LEU A 66 4.01 -24.33 7.55
C LEU A 66 5.28 -25.05 7.10
N LEU A 67 5.45 -25.21 5.79
CA LEU A 67 6.52 -25.98 5.16
C LEU A 67 7.17 -25.17 4.02
N PRO A 68 7.89 -24.07 4.34
CA PRO A 68 8.40 -23.12 3.33
C PRO A 68 9.39 -23.71 2.33
N TYR A 69 10.00 -24.86 2.64
CA TYR A 69 11.00 -25.55 1.82
C TYR A 69 10.48 -26.87 1.21
N LEU A 70 9.16 -27.08 1.22
CA LEU A 70 8.58 -28.27 0.58
C LEU A 70 8.99 -28.31 -0.91
N PRO A 71 9.44 -29.45 -1.47
CA PRO A 71 10.01 -29.52 -2.81
C PRO A 71 8.94 -29.53 -3.93
N ILE A 72 7.94 -28.66 -3.82
CA ILE A 72 6.85 -28.51 -4.79
C ILE A 72 7.24 -27.56 -5.94
N PRO A 73 6.61 -27.70 -7.13
CA PRO A 73 6.88 -26.81 -8.26
C PRO A 73 6.75 -25.33 -7.95
N ALA A 74 5.78 -24.93 -7.11
CA ALA A 74 5.57 -23.54 -6.70
C ALA A 74 6.78 -22.95 -5.96
N HIS A 75 7.30 -23.64 -4.94
CA HIS A 75 8.48 -23.19 -4.20
C HIS A 75 9.73 -23.15 -5.07
N ARG A 76 9.91 -24.13 -5.98
CA ARG A 76 11.04 -24.11 -6.92
C ARG A 76 10.99 -22.90 -7.86
N ARG A 77 9.79 -22.51 -8.34
CA ARG A 77 9.63 -21.30 -9.16
C ARG A 77 9.86 -20.04 -8.35
N ARG A 78 9.31 -19.96 -7.13
CA ARG A 78 9.57 -18.87 -6.16
C ARG A 78 11.06 -18.66 -5.94
N ASP A 79 11.81 -19.73 -5.66
CA ASP A 79 13.23 -19.64 -5.34
C ASP A 79 14.05 -19.18 -6.56
N ARG A 80 13.74 -19.69 -7.77
CA ARG A 80 14.34 -19.21 -9.02
C ARG A 80 14.02 -17.73 -9.28
N ALA A 81 12.78 -17.32 -9.06
CA ALA A 81 12.37 -15.93 -9.22
C ALA A 81 13.09 -15.01 -8.21
N ARG A 82 13.22 -15.45 -6.96
CA ARG A 82 13.95 -14.75 -5.90
C ARG A 82 15.43 -14.57 -6.24
N GLN A 83 16.05 -15.60 -6.79
CA GLN A 83 17.44 -15.54 -7.25
C GLN A 83 17.57 -14.54 -8.41
N ARG A 84 16.70 -14.64 -9.42
CA ARG A 84 16.76 -13.75 -10.58
C ARG A 84 16.52 -12.28 -10.23
N LEU A 85 15.58 -11.99 -9.32
CA LEU A 85 15.38 -10.64 -8.78
C LEU A 85 16.63 -10.14 -8.05
N GLY A 86 17.28 -11.00 -7.27
CA GLY A 86 18.53 -10.67 -6.60
C GLY A 86 19.65 -10.29 -7.56
N GLU A 87 19.79 -11.03 -8.67
CA GLU A 87 20.77 -10.73 -9.72
C GLU A 87 20.51 -9.36 -10.37
N ILE A 88 19.26 -9.11 -10.79
CA ILE A 88 18.89 -7.84 -11.45
C ILE A 88 19.14 -6.65 -10.51
N ILE A 89 18.70 -6.75 -9.24
CA ILE A 89 18.88 -5.67 -8.26
C ILE A 89 20.38 -5.45 -7.98
N THR A 90 21.17 -6.52 -7.86
CA THR A 90 22.62 -6.43 -7.64
C THR A 90 23.32 -5.76 -8.81
N GLU A 91 22.92 -6.07 -10.04
CA GLU A 91 23.44 -5.41 -11.25
C GLU A 91 23.18 -3.90 -11.22
N VAL A 92 21.96 -3.48 -10.90
CA VAL A 92 21.61 -2.05 -10.75
C VAL A 92 22.42 -1.39 -9.64
N ILE A 93 22.59 -2.04 -8.49
CA ILE A 93 23.42 -1.51 -7.38
C ILE A 93 24.86 -1.28 -7.85
N ARG A 94 25.45 -2.24 -8.57
CA ARG A 94 26.81 -2.13 -9.10
C ARG A 94 26.95 -1.01 -10.10
N LEU A 95 25.99 -0.86 -11.02
CA LEU A 95 25.96 0.24 -11.98
C LEU A 95 25.92 1.60 -11.28
N ARG A 96 25.11 1.75 -10.22
CA ARG A 96 25.03 2.98 -9.43
C ARG A 96 26.31 3.29 -8.67
N ARG A 97 26.98 2.27 -8.12
CA ARG A 97 28.27 2.43 -7.40
C ARG A 97 29.42 2.78 -8.35
N ASN A 98 29.44 2.21 -9.55
CA ASN A 98 30.54 2.38 -10.52
C ASN A 98 30.41 3.64 -11.39
N SER A 99 29.19 4.14 -11.60
CA SER A 99 28.98 5.46 -12.18
C SER A 99 29.55 6.48 -11.19
N SER A 100 30.46 7.37 -11.61
CA SER A 100 31.15 8.39 -10.78
C SER A 100 30.24 9.44 -10.09
N ARG A 101 28.99 9.09 -9.80
CA ARG A 101 27.94 9.83 -9.11
C ARG A 101 28.02 9.73 -7.58
N GLY A 102 28.96 8.95 -7.04
CA GLY A 102 29.11 8.73 -5.59
C GLY A 102 30.08 9.67 -4.86
N ALA A 103 30.75 10.60 -5.55
CA ALA A 103 31.85 11.38 -4.95
C ALA A 103 31.73 12.91 -5.04
N ALA A 104 30.78 13.48 -5.79
CA ALA A 104 30.57 14.93 -5.81
C ALA A 104 29.13 15.27 -6.23
N GLY A 105 28.39 15.94 -5.35
CA GLY A 105 27.17 16.67 -5.71
C GLY A 105 25.90 15.82 -5.76
N THR A 106 24.93 16.25 -4.98
CA THR A 106 23.51 15.93 -5.06
C THR A 106 23.00 16.16 -6.49
N ASP A 107 22.97 15.13 -7.32
CA ASP A 107 22.11 15.09 -8.50
C ASP A 107 20.68 14.90 -7.96
N GLU A 108 19.88 15.97 -7.89
CA GLU A 108 18.51 16.00 -7.30
C GLU A 108 17.54 14.95 -7.88
N ASN A 109 17.93 14.27 -8.97
CA ASN A 109 17.07 13.39 -9.74
C ASN A 109 17.05 11.91 -9.32
N ASN A 110 17.91 11.45 -8.40
CA ASN A 110 18.05 10.01 -8.08
C ASN A 110 18.05 9.68 -6.57
N ASP A 111 17.35 10.47 -5.74
CA ASP A 111 17.18 10.22 -4.30
C ASP A 111 16.02 9.24 -4.00
N ASP A 112 16.09 8.04 -4.59
CA ASP A 112 15.14 6.96 -4.33
C ASP A 112 15.59 6.04 -3.18
N MET A 113 14.69 5.17 -2.72
CA MET A 113 14.97 4.30 -1.57
C MET A 113 16.16 3.37 -1.80
N LEU A 114 16.39 2.91 -3.04
CA LEU A 114 17.55 2.09 -3.37
C LEU A 114 18.85 2.89 -3.18
N GLN A 115 18.89 4.15 -3.59
CA GLN A 115 20.04 5.02 -3.35
C GLN A 115 20.24 5.29 -1.85
N CYS A 116 19.16 5.52 -1.09
CA CYS A 116 19.24 5.66 0.37
C CYS A 116 19.87 4.41 1.02
N LEU A 117 19.49 3.20 0.61
CA LEU A 117 20.06 1.95 1.13
C LEU A 117 21.54 1.78 0.75
N ILE A 118 21.94 2.16 -0.47
CA ILE A 118 23.35 2.15 -0.91
C ILE A 118 24.21 3.10 -0.05
N ASN A 119 23.66 4.27 0.28
CA ASN A 119 24.35 5.31 1.05
C ASN A 119 24.33 5.03 2.57
N SER A 120 23.40 4.21 3.04
CA SER A 120 23.23 3.90 4.46
C SER A 120 24.43 3.16 5.06
N ARG A 121 24.64 3.37 6.36
CA ARG A 121 25.66 2.69 7.18
C ARG A 121 25.02 2.14 8.45
N TYR A 122 25.51 1.00 8.90
CA TYR A 122 25.18 0.46 10.22
C TYR A 122 25.84 1.28 11.33
N LYS A 123 25.45 1.01 12.60
CA LYS A 123 25.97 1.74 13.77
C LYS A 123 27.48 1.58 13.99
N ASP A 124 28.05 0.49 13.52
CA ASP A 124 29.49 0.23 13.52
C ASP A 124 30.23 0.90 12.34
N GLY A 125 29.50 1.64 11.49
CA GLY A 125 30.05 2.32 10.31
C GLY A 125 30.13 1.46 9.06
N CYS A 126 29.79 0.16 9.14
CA CYS A 126 29.83 -0.74 7.99
C CYS A 126 28.76 -0.36 6.94
N ALA A 127 29.12 -0.42 5.66
CA ALA A 127 28.16 -0.29 4.57
C ALA A 127 27.35 -1.58 4.40
N MET A 128 26.12 -1.43 3.90
CA MET A 128 25.31 -2.58 3.53
C MET A 128 25.92 -3.31 2.33
N THR A 129 25.91 -4.64 2.37
CA THR A 129 26.36 -5.46 1.24
C THR A 129 25.30 -5.43 0.12
N ASP A 130 25.71 -5.68 -1.13
CA ASP A 130 24.76 -5.77 -2.25
C ASP A 130 23.67 -6.82 -1.99
N ALA A 131 24.04 -7.93 -1.35
CA ALA A 131 23.13 -9.01 -0.99
C ALA A 131 22.11 -8.60 0.08
N GLU A 132 22.53 -7.80 1.08
CA GLU A 132 21.62 -7.24 2.09
C GLU A 132 20.63 -6.26 1.48
N ILE A 133 21.11 -5.35 0.62
CA ILE A 133 20.26 -4.37 -0.07
C ILE A 133 19.24 -5.10 -0.95
N ALA A 134 19.69 -6.02 -1.82
CA ALA A 134 18.78 -6.85 -2.62
C ALA A 134 17.84 -7.69 -1.74
N GLY A 135 18.34 -8.13 -0.57
CA GLY A 135 17.59 -8.81 0.49
C GLY A 135 16.41 -8.03 1.03
N LEU A 136 16.56 -6.72 1.20
CA LEU A 136 15.55 -5.81 1.76
C LEU A 136 14.62 -5.22 0.71
N VAL A 137 15.12 -4.97 -0.48
CA VAL A 137 14.35 -4.34 -1.56
C VAL A 137 13.19 -5.22 -2.02
N VAL A 138 13.42 -6.53 -2.18
CA VAL A 138 12.36 -7.49 -2.58
C VAL A 138 11.17 -7.52 -1.61
N PRO A 139 11.35 -7.70 -0.29
CA PRO A 139 10.23 -7.68 0.65
C PRO A 139 9.57 -6.30 0.78
N LEU A 140 10.30 -5.19 0.61
CA LEU A 140 9.71 -3.84 0.59
C LEU A 140 8.77 -3.66 -0.59
N MET A 141 9.16 -4.14 -1.77
CA MET A 141 8.29 -4.17 -2.95
C MET A 141 7.04 -5.02 -2.74
N PHE A 142 7.20 -6.22 -2.19
CA PHE A 142 6.08 -7.10 -1.86
C PHE A 142 5.11 -6.43 -0.89
N ALA A 143 5.64 -5.85 0.20
CA ALA A 143 4.84 -5.18 1.23
C ALA A 143 4.07 -3.98 0.66
N GLY A 144 4.74 -3.13 -0.13
CA GLY A 144 4.13 -1.94 -0.74
C GLY A 144 3.08 -2.26 -1.80
N LYS A 145 3.27 -3.32 -2.59
CA LYS A 145 2.32 -3.72 -3.64
C LYS A 145 1.00 -4.21 -3.06
N HIS A 146 1.03 -5.30 -2.30
CA HIS A 146 -0.18 -6.04 -1.97
C HIS A 146 -1.06 -5.29 -0.96
N THR A 147 -0.45 -4.69 0.06
CA THR A 147 -1.21 -3.96 1.08
C THR A 147 -1.86 -2.70 0.52
N SER A 148 -1.12 -1.87 -0.24
CA SER A 148 -1.70 -0.69 -0.88
C SER A 148 -2.76 -1.05 -1.92
N SER A 149 -2.61 -2.17 -2.64
CA SER A 149 -3.61 -2.63 -3.61
C SER A 149 -4.93 -2.97 -2.93
N GLY A 150 -4.92 -3.87 -1.95
CA GLY A 150 -6.13 -4.25 -1.21
C GLY A 150 -6.84 -3.03 -0.60
N VAL A 151 -6.09 -2.13 0.02
CA VAL A 151 -6.65 -0.91 0.63
C VAL A 151 -7.20 0.05 -0.43
N SER A 152 -6.50 0.24 -1.55
CA SER A 152 -6.98 1.10 -2.64
C SER A 152 -8.28 0.58 -3.24
N ILE A 153 -8.36 -0.75 -3.44
CA ILE A 153 -9.55 -1.39 -3.98
C ILE A 153 -10.73 -1.21 -3.01
N TRP A 154 -10.54 -1.52 -1.72
CA TRP A 154 -11.60 -1.34 -0.73
C TRP A 154 -12.03 0.12 -0.54
N THR A 155 -11.07 1.06 -0.63
CA THR A 155 -11.37 2.50 -0.65
C THR A 155 -12.30 2.82 -1.83
N GLY A 156 -12.00 2.31 -3.02
CA GLY A 156 -12.83 2.47 -4.21
C GLY A 156 -14.20 1.85 -4.08
N VAL A 157 -14.28 0.58 -3.67
CA VAL A 157 -15.56 -0.14 -3.50
C VAL A 157 -16.48 0.62 -2.56
N HIS A 158 -15.97 1.08 -1.41
CA HIS A 158 -16.77 1.86 -0.46
C HIS A 158 -17.12 3.26 -0.96
N LEU A 159 -16.17 4.00 -1.54
CA LEU A 159 -16.44 5.33 -2.08
C LEU A 159 -17.52 5.28 -3.18
N LEU A 160 -17.36 4.38 -4.14
CA LEU A 160 -18.28 4.23 -5.27
C LEU A 160 -19.67 3.71 -4.86
N SER A 161 -19.78 3.07 -3.69
CA SER A 161 -21.06 2.64 -3.10
C SER A 161 -21.75 3.74 -2.28
N ASN A 162 -21.06 4.83 -1.97
CA ASN A 162 -21.54 5.87 -1.06
C ASN A 162 -21.51 7.24 -1.74
N PRO A 163 -22.58 7.63 -2.48
CA PRO A 163 -22.61 8.85 -3.29
C PRO A 163 -22.27 10.12 -2.52
N ASN A 164 -22.69 10.23 -1.26
CA ASN A 164 -22.40 11.40 -0.42
C ASN A 164 -20.90 11.54 -0.13
N HIS A 165 -20.22 10.45 0.20
CA HIS A 165 -18.78 10.45 0.43
C HIS A 165 -18.00 10.66 -0.86
N LEU A 166 -18.44 10.03 -1.97
CA LEU A 166 -17.86 10.24 -3.28
C LEU A 166 -17.95 11.72 -3.70
N ALA A 167 -19.12 12.35 -3.58
CA ALA A 167 -19.31 13.76 -3.93
C ALA A 167 -18.41 14.69 -3.11
N ALA A 168 -18.26 14.43 -1.80
CA ALA A 168 -17.37 15.21 -0.95
C ALA A 168 -15.90 15.07 -1.36
N VAL A 169 -15.44 13.86 -1.68
CA VAL A 169 -14.05 13.62 -2.13
C VAL A 169 -13.80 14.22 -3.51
N VAL A 170 -14.75 14.12 -4.45
CA VAL A 170 -14.65 14.75 -5.78
C VAL A 170 -14.58 16.26 -5.65
N ALA A 171 -15.44 16.88 -4.84
CA ALA A 171 -15.41 18.32 -4.59
C ALA A 171 -14.08 18.76 -3.94
N GLU A 172 -13.52 17.95 -3.04
CA GLU A 172 -12.19 18.18 -2.49
C GLU A 172 -11.11 18.17 -3.58
N GLN A 173 -11.14 17.19 -4.49
CA GLN A 173 -10.16 17.11 -5.57
C GLN A 173 -10.31 18.31 -6.51
N ASP A 174 -11.54 18.65 -6.94
CA ASP A 174 -11.80 19.78 -7.82
C ASP A 174 -11.28 21.10 -7.24
N ARG A 175 -11.50 21.32 -5.92
CA ARG A 175 -10.97 22.50 -5.20
C ARG A 175 -9.45 22.54 -5.21
N LEU A 176 -8.79 21.43 -4.84
CA LEU A 176 -7.33 21.35 -4.76
C LEU A 176 -6.68 21.53 -6.14
N MET A 177 -7.29 20.94 -7.17
CA MET A 177 -6.84 21.07 -8.55
C MET A 177 -6.98 22.51 -9.06
N ALA A 178 -8.06 23.21 -8.72
CA ALA A 178 -8.28 24.61 -9.09
C ALA A 178 -7.32 25.59 -8.40
N SER A 179 -6.85 25.27 -7.18
CA SER A 179 -5.93 26.13 -6.43
C SER A 179 -4.46 26.06 -6.89
N CYS A 180 -4.10 25.14 -7.78
CA CYS A 180 -2.74 25.00 -8.31
C CYS A 180 -2.55 25.85 -9.59
N PRO A 181 -1.79 26.98 -9.56
CA PRO A 181 -1.65 27.86 -10.72
C PRO A 181 -0.87 27.18 -11.88
N GLY A 182 -1.39 27.29 -13.11
CA GLY A 182 -0.68 26.91 -14.35
C GLY A 182 -0.91 25.49 -14.85
N ARG A 183 -2.03 24.86 -14.49
CA ARG A 183 -2.37 23.48 -14.86
C ARG A 183 -3.43 23.45 -15.96
N THR A 184 -3.04 23.77 -17.19
CA THR A 184 -3.96 23.64 -18.33
C THR A 184 -4.02 22.22 -18.89
N ASP A 185 -2.98 21.38 -18.77
CA ASP A 185 -3.04 20.01 -19.33
C ASP A 185 -2.21 18.93 -18.61
N ASP A 186 -1.40 19.24 -17.58
CA ASP A 186 -0.40 18.30 -17.04
C ASP A 186 -0.68 17.88 -15.58
N TYR A 187 -0.97 16.60 -15.33
CA TYR A 187 -1.12 16.09 -13.96
C TYR A 187 0.23 15.98 -13.23
N HIS A 188 1.35 16.15 -13.95
CA HIS A 188 2.73 16.13 -13.48
C HIS A 188 3.08 17.09 -12.31
N ARG A 189 2.20 18.04 -11.94
CA ARG A 189 2.43 19.03 -10.87
C ARG A 189 1.69 18.76 -9.56
N LEU A 190 1.24 17.53 -9.29
CA LEU A 190 0.74 17.20 -7.95
C LEU A 190 1.91 17.15 -6.97
N ASP A 191 2.10 18.21 -6.19
CA ASP A 191 3.11 18.26 -5.14
C ASP A 191 2.68 17.51 -3.87
N TYR A 192 3.65 17.25 -3.00
CA TYR A 192 3.43 16.48 -1.77
C TYR A 192 2.50 17.21 -0.79
N ASP A 193 2.59 18.54 -0.72
CA ASP A 193 1.80 19.36 0.20
C ASP A 193 0.30 19.30 -0.15
N THR A 194 -0.03 19.38 -1.44
CA THR A 194 -1.41 19.19 -1.95
C THR A 194 -1.95 17.82 -1.56
N VAL A 195 -1.14 16.76 -1.62
CA VAL A 195 -1.55 15.41 -1.20
C VAL A 195 -1.83 15.36 0.31
N GLN A 196 -1.10 16.13 1.13
CA GLN A 196 -1.37 16.20 2.57
C GLN A 196 -2.71 16.91 2.87
N GLU A 197 -3.14 17.83 2.01
CA GLU A 197 -4.42 18.55 2.16
C GLU A 197 -5.67 17.71 1.87
N MET A 198 -5.54 16.54 1.25
CA MET A 198 -6.65 15.63 0.89
C MET A 198 -7.28 14.94 2.12
N ARG A 199 -7.98 15.70 2.97
CA ARG A 199 -8.51 15.25 4.27
C ARG A 199 -9.66 14.26 4.12
N SER A 200 -10.60 14.52 3.22
CA SER A 200 -11.78 13.68 2.99
C SER A 200 -11.36 12.34 2.41
N LEU A 201 -10.48 12.36 1.41
CA LEU A 201 -9.91 11.13 0.85
C LEU A 201 -9.11 10.36 1.90
N HIS A 202 -8.30 11.05 2.72
CA HIS A 202 -7.56 10.42 3.81
C HIS A 202 -8.49 9.69 4.80
N CYS A 203 -9.59 10.31 5.20
CA CYS A 203 -10.57 9.69 6.11
C CYS A 203 -11.23 8.46 5.47
N CYS A 204 -11.49 8.49 4.16
CA CYS A 204 -12.03 7.34 3.44
C CYS A 204 -11.04 6.16 3.38
N VAL A 205 -9.75 6.46 3.16
CA VAL A 205 -8.68 5.45 3.21
C VAL A 205 -8.55 4.87 4.62
N LYS A 206 -8.59 5.71 5.67
CA LYS A 206 -8.60 5.24 7.07
C LYS A 206 -9.78 4.34 7.37
N GLU A 207 -10.97 4.66 6.87
CA GLU A 207 -12.16 3.84 7.10
C GLU A 207 -12.10 2.51 6.35
N ALA A 208 -11.58 2.50 5.12
CA ALA A 208 -11.31 1.26 4.40
C ALA A 208 -10.29 0.39 5.15
N LEU A 209 -9.20 0.98 5.65
CA LEU A 209 -8.20 0.32 6.49
C LEU A 209 -8.78 -0.22 7.81
N ARG A 210 -9.77 0.46 8.38
CA ARG A 210 -10.43 0.03 9.61
C ARG A 210 -11.27 -1.23 9.36
N LEU A 211 -12.11 -1.20 8.33
CA LEU A 211 -13.02 -2.29 7.99
C LEU A 211 -12.29 -3.49 7.38
N HIS A 212 -11.22 -3.24 6.62
CA HIS A 212 -10.47 -4.22 5.85
C HIS A 212 -8.95 -4.12 6.10
N PRO A 213 -8.49 -4.33 7.35
CA PRO A 213 -7.06 -4.29 7.68
C PRO A 213 -6.32 -5.42 6.95
N PRO A 214 -5.25 -5.14 6.18
CA PRO A 214 -4.60 -6.14 5.33
C PRO A 214 -3.92 -7.30 6.07
N VAL A 215 -3.47 -7.08 7.31
CA VAL A 215 -2.59 -8.04 8.01
C VAL A 215 -2.95 -8.13 9.50
N ALA A 216 -2.91 -9.33 10.07
CA ALA A 216 -2.95 -9.57 11.51
C ALA A 216 -1.52 -9.60 12.10
N ALA A 217 -1.35 -9.14 13.34
CA ALA A 217 -0.04 -9.20 14.00
C ALA A 217 0.10 -10.51 14.81
N VAL A 218 0.98 -11.40 14.34
CA VAL A 218 1.27 -12.69 14.97
C VAL A 218 2.68 -12.68 15.58
N ARG A 219 2.84 -13.12 16.82
CA ARG A 219 4.12 -13.19 17.53
C ARG A 219 4.25 -14.50 18.30
N GLN A 220 5.48 -14.93 18.57
CA GLN A 220 5.75 -16.02 19.50
C GLN A 220 6.26 -15.45 20.83
N ALA A 221 5.70 -15.93 21.93
CA ALA A 221 6.19 -15.63 23.27
C ALA A 221 7.49 -16.41 23.53
N TYR A 222 8.64 -15.75 23.63
CA TYR A 222 9.90 -16.44 23.95
C TYR A 222 10.07 -16.78 25.44
N LYS A 223 9.37 -16.06 26.31
CA LYS A 223 9.39 -16.25 27.76
C LYS A 223 7.98 -16.14 28.31
N HIS A 224 7.76 -16.72 29.48
CA HIS A 224 6.53 -16.52 30.23
C HIS A 224 6.36 -15.03 30.57
N PHE A 225 5.16 -14.50 30.41
CA PHE A 225 4.80 -13.16 30.88
C PHE A 225 3.33 -13.10 31.29
N THR A 226 3.02 -12.22 32.23
CA THR A 226 1.64 -12.03 32.71
C THR A 226 1.04 -10.80 32.03
N VAL A 227 -0.22 -10.92 31.61
CA VAL A 227 -1.07 -9.81 31.17
C VAL A 227 -2.21 -9.64 32.16
N GLN A 228 -2.62 -8.40 32.38
CA GLN A 228 -3.71 -8.07 33.29
C GLN A 228 -4.83 -7.39 32.50
N THR A 229 -6.08 -7.79 32.73
CA THR A 229 -7.25 -7.11 32.15
C THR A 229 -7.56 -5.82 32.87
N LYS A 230 -8.47 -5.00 32.31
CA LYS A 230 -8.92 -3.77 32.97
C LYS A 230 -9.60 -4.03 34.32
N GLU A 231 -10.20 -5.20 34.49
CA GLU A 231 -10.87 -5.67 35.72
C GLU A 231 -9.87 -6.28 36.72
N GLY A 232 -8.56 -6.21 36.43
CA GLY A 232 -7.50 -6.68 37.32
C GLY A 232 -7.20 -8.18 37.23
N LYS A 233 -7.89 -8.93 36.37
CA LYS A 233 -7.65 -10.36 36.21
C LYS A 233 -6.34 -10.63 35.48
N GLU A 234 -5.50 -11.45 36.07
CA GLU A 234 -4.20 -11.82 35.50
C GLU A 234 -4.26 -13.13 34.73
N TYR A 235 -3.52 -13.18 33.62
CA TYR A 235 -3.32 -14.36 32.80
C TYR A 235 -1.84 -14.49 32.46
N THR A 236 -1.26 -15.66 32.69
CA THR A 236 0.11 -15.95 32.26
C THR A 236 0.09 -16.55 30.86
N ILE A 237 0.84 -15.93 29.95
CA ILE A 237 1.10 -16.43 28.60
C ILE A 237 2.39 -17.26 28.66
N PRO A 238 2.35 -18.58 28.37
CA PRO A 238 3.53 -19.40 28.43
C PRO A 238 4.55 -19.11 27.32
N GLY A 239 5.82 -19.37 27.59
CA GLY A 239 6.83 -19.44 26.54
C GLY A 239 6.47 -20.48 25.47
N GLY A 240 6.80 -20.20 24.22
CA GLY A 240 6.48 -21.02 23.04
C GLY A 240 5.10 -20.71 22.42
N HIS A 241 4.18 -20.07 23.14
CA HIS A 241 2.83 -19.81 22.63
C HIS A 241 2.83 -18.73 21.54
N MET A 242 1.94 -18.91 20.55
CA MET A 242 1.63 -17.88 19.57
C MET A 242 0.62 -16.91 20.15
N VAL A 243 0.91 -15.62 20.04
CA VAL A 243 0.06 -14.50 20.44
C VAL A 243 -0.36 -13.78 19.17
N VAL A 244 -1.67 -13.67 18.96
CA VAL A 244 -2.27 -12.99 17.80
C VAL A 244 -3.00 -11.75 18.28
N SER A 245 -2.62 -10.59 17.77
CA SER A 245 -3.41 -9.37 17.91
C SER A 245 -4.44 -9.32 16.80
N THR A 246 -5.71 -9.39 17.17
CA THR A 246 -6.85 -9.39 16.26
C THR A 246 -7.24 -7.96 15.88
N ILE A 247 -6.41 -7.33 15.04
CA ILE A 247 -6.60 -5.94 14.56
C ILE A 247 -8.02 -5.73 14.02
N LEU A 248 -8.52 -6.68 13.21
CA LEU A 248 -9.89 -6.66 12.70
C LEU A 248 -10.91 -6.55 13.85
N VAL A 249 -10.85 -7.44 14.84
CA VAL A 249 -11.80 -7.43 15.97
C VAL A 249 -11.74 -6.11 16.73
N ASN A 250 -10.53 -5.59 16.99
CA ASN A 250 -10.36 -4.32 17.69
C ASN A 250 -11.05 -3.16 16.96
N HIS A 251 -11.02 -3.18 15.63
CA HIS A 251 -11.68 -2.19 14.78
C HIS A 251 -13.21 -2.28 14.77
N TYR A 252 -13.80 -3.34 15.31
CA TYR A 252 -15.25 -3.47 15.48
C TYR A 252 -15.73 -3.29 16.92
N LEU A 253 -14.85 -2.88 17.85
CA LEU A 253 -15.24 -2.65 19.24
C LEU A 253 -16.16 -1.42 19.37
N PRO A 254 -17.43 -1.58 19.83
CA PRO A 254 -18.42 -0.50 19.83
C PRO A 254 -18.13 0.61 20.85
N HIS A 255 -17.30 0.34 21.85
CA HIS A 255 -16.84 1.34 22.82
C HIS A 255 -15.72 2.24 22.26
N ILE A 256 -15.18 1.91 21.08
CA ILE A 256 -14.22 2.72 20.34
C ILE A 256 -14.92 3.34 19.13
N TYR A 257 -15.55 2.51 18.30
CA TYR A 257 -16.14 2.92 17.04
C TYR A 257 -17.66 2.81 17.10
N LYS A 258 -18.35 3.95 16.94
CA LYS A 258 -19.81 3.97 16.87
C LYS A 258 -20.28 3.33 15.56
N ASP A 259 -21.31 2.49 15.63
CA ASP A 259 -21.87 1.75 14.51
C ASP A 259 -20.76 1.08 13.66
N PRO A 260 -19.96 0.17 14.26
CA PRO A 260 -18.66 -0.23 13.73
C PRO A 260 -18.71 -0.95 12.37
N HIS A 261 -19.88 -1.41 11.96
CA HIS A 261 -20.08 -2.06 10.65
C HIS A 261 -20.37 -1.09 9.51
N VAL A 262 -20.66 0.17 9.83
CA VAL A 262 -20.95 1.21 8.83
C VAL A 262 -19.65 1.82 8.32
N PHE A 263 -19.53 1.97 7.00
CA PHE A 263 -18.48 2.78 6.39
C PHE A 263 -18.80 4.26 6.64
N ASP A 264 -18.11 4.86 7.59
CA ASP A 264 -18.30 6.25 7.99
C ASP A 264 -16.94 6.96 8.14
N PRO A 265 -16.41 7.58 7.08
CA PRO A 265 -15.17 8.33 7.11
C PRO A 265 -15.16 9.48 8.11
N GLN A 266 -16.32 10.05 8.46
CA GLN A 266 -16.40 11.21 9.37
C GLN A 266 -15.96 10.85 10.80
N ARG A 267 -15.83 9.57 11.14
CA ARG A 267 -15.30 9.14 12.44
C ARG A 267 -13.85 9.58 12.70
N PHE A 268 -13.08 9.82 11.64
CA PHE A 268 -11.69 10.30 11.73
C PHE A 268 -11.56 11.82 11.56
N ALA A 269 -12.68 12.52 11.33
CA ALA A 269 -12.67 13.96 11.17
C ALA A 269 -12.49 14.67 12.53
N PRO A 270 -11.98 15.91 12.54
CA PRO A 270 -11.90 16.72 13.76
C PRO A 270 -13.24 16.79 14.48
N GLY A 271 -13.22 16.58 15.80
CA GLY A 271 -14.41 16.56 16.65
C GLY A 271 -15.01 15.18 16.91
N ARG A 272 -14.72 14.16 16.09
CA ARG A 272 -15.05 12.75 16.39
C ARG A 272 -13.81 11.97 16.82
N GLU A 273 -12.79 11.95 15.97
CA GLU A 273 -11.46 11.35 16.24
C GLU A 273 -11.54 10.01 17.00
N GLU A 274 -12.44 9.13 16.57
CA GLU A 274 -12.77 7.87 17.27
C GLU A 274 -11.54 6.96 17.44
N GLU A 275 -10.55 7.09 16.56
CA GLU A 275 -9.26 6.41 16.65
C GLU A 275 -8.42 6.80 17.87
N LYS A 276 -8.83 7.82 18.64
CA LYS A 276 -8.14 8.27 19.85
C LYS A 276 -8.86 7.86 21.14
N VAL A 277 -10.11 7.38 21.05
CA VAL A 277 -11.00 7.14 22.21
C VAL A 277 -10.41 6.19 23.24
N ALA A 278 -9.79 5.08 22.80
CA ALA A 278 -9.13 4.12 23.70
C ALA A 278 -7.60 4.28 23.73
N GLY A 279 -7.10 5.45 23.35
CA GLY A 279 -5.67 5.79 23.31
C GLY A 279 -4.94 5.28 22.08
N ARG A 280 -3.61 5.19 22.18
CA ARG A 280 -2.67 4.97 21.05
C ARG A 280 -2.84 3.66 20.27
N PHE A 281 -3.69 2.74 20.74
CA PHE A 281 -3.88 1.41 20.15
C PHE A 281 -5.32 1.19 19.65
N SER A 282 -6.12 2.24 19.53
CA SER A 282 -7.51 2.12 19.04
C SER A 282 -7.57 1.84 17.53
N PHE A 283 -6.61 2.38 16.77
CA PHE A 283 -6.46 2.16 15.32
C PHE A 283 -5.08 1.54 15.04
N LEU A 284 -5.09 0.32 14.49
CA LEU A 284 -3.90 -0.54 14.37
C LEU A 284 -3.70 -1.09 12.96
N SER A 285 -4.30 -0.50 11.92
CA SER A 285 -4.12 -0.97 10.54
C SER A 285 -2.66 -0.94 10.07
N PHE A 286 -1.83 -0.08 10.65
CA PHE A 286 -0.37 -0.03 10.44
C PHE A 286 0.43 -0.62 11.61
N SER A 287 -0.20 -1.41 12.49
CA SER A 287 0.40 -1.97 13.72
C SER A 287 0.90 -0.88 14.67
N ALA A 288 1.68 -1.24 15.69
CA ALA A 288 2.31 -0.31 16.62
C ALA A 288 3.60 -0.89 17.23
N GLY A 289 4.35 -0.04 17.94
CA GLY A 289 5.58 -0.42 18.64
C GLY A 289 6.76 -0.68 17.70
N ARG A 290 7.66 -1.60 18.06
CA ARG A 290 8.91 -1.87 17.30
C ARG A 290 8.68 -2.44 15.90
N HIS A 291 7.48 -2.92 15.63
CA HIS A 291 7.07 -3.47 14.34
C HIS A 291 5.89 -2.70 13.75
N ALA A 292 5.78 -1.40 14.07
CA ALA A 292 4.91 -0.49 13.34
C ALA A 292 5.36 -0.45 11.87
N CYS A 293 4.41 -0.28 10.96
CA CYS A 293 4.69 -0.24 9.53
C CYS A 293 5.49 1.03 9.19
N ALA A 294 6.73 0.86 8.72
CA ALA A 294 7.55 1.98 8.24
C ALA A 294 7.01 2.62 6.94
N GLY A 295 6.14 1.90 6.21
CA GLY A 295 5.55 2.35 4.95
C GLY A 295 4.23 3.10 5.07
N GLU A 296 3.77 3.45 6.28
CA GLU A 296 2.47 4.11 6.49
C GLU A 296 2.31 5.39 5.65
N SER A 297 3.24 6.34 5.78
CA SER A 297 3.20 7.59 5.03
C SER A 297 3.29 7.38 3.52
N PHE A 298 4.10 6.41 3.08
CA PHE A 298 4.22 6.05 1.67
C PHE A 298 2.90 5.49 1.13
N SER A 299 2.25 4.58 1.87
CA SER A 299 0.98 3.96 1.47
C SER A 299 -0.12 5.02 1.33
N TYR A 300 -0.32 5.90 2.32
CA TYR A 300 -1.30 6.97 2.19
C TYR A 300 -1.03 7.88 1.00
N THR A 301 0.23 8.26 0.77
CA THR A 301 0.62 9.09 -0.38
C THR A 301 0.27 8.38 -1.68
N GLN A 302 0.63 7.11 -1.80
CA GLN A 302 0.38 6.29 -2.98
C GLN A 302 -1.11 6.17 -3.32
N ILE A 303 -1.92 5.82 -2.31
CA ILE A 303 -3.37 5.65 -2.47
C ILE A 303 -4.03 6.98 -2.81
N LYS A 304 -3.63 8.07 -2.16
CA LYS A 304 -4.17 9.42 -2.41
C LYS A 304 -3.86 9.92 -3.81
N VAL A 305 -2.59 9.81 -4.26
CA VAL A 305 -2.19 10.23 -5.62
C VAL A 305 -2.99 9.49 -6.68
N LEU A 306 -3.15 8.17 -6.50
CA LEU A 306 -3.93 7.31 -7.38
C LEU A 306 -5.41 7.74 -7.45
N TRP A 307 -6.09 7.83 -6.30
CA TRP A 307 -7.52 8.17 -6.27
C TRP A 307 -7.79 9.62 -6.65
N SER A 308 -6.91 10.54 -6.30
CA SER A 308 -6.95 11.93 -6.78
C SER A 308 -6.94 11.97 -8.31
N TYR A 309 -6.05 11.20 -8.96
CA TYR A 309 -5.97 11.17 -10.41
C TYR A 309 -7.25 10.62 -11.03
N LEU A 310 -7.71 9.47 -10.53
CA LEU A 310 -8.91 8.80 -11.04
C LEU A 310 -10.14 9.70 -10.92
N LEU A 311 -10.36 10.33 -9.76
CA LEU A 311 -11.54 11.15 -9.52
C LEU A 311 -11.47 12.52 -10.19
N SER A 312 -10.26 13.05 -10.44
CA SER A 312 -10.08 14.30 -11.19
C SER A 312 -10.30 14.11 -12.69
N ASN A 313 -10.02 12.93 -13.24
CA ASN A 313 -10.04 12.68 -14.68
C ASN A 313 -11.22 11.84 -15.16
N PHE A 314 -11.88 11.09 -14.28
CA PHE A 314 -12.95 10.17 -14.65
C PHE A 314 -14.14 10.24 -13.70
N GLU A 315 -15.33 10.20 -14.27
CA GLU A 315 -16.54 9.76 -13.58
C GLU A 315 -16.54 8.24 -13.55
N ILE A 316 -16.48 7.65 -12.37
CA ILE A 316 -16.43 6.20 -12.18
C ILE A 316 -17.69 5.75 -11.44
N LYS A 317 -18.31 4.66 -11.89
CA LYS A 317 -19.48 4.05 -11.25
C LYS A 317 -19.28 2.56 -11.11
N MET A 318 -19.68 2.01 -9.97
CA MET A 318 -19.69 0.57 -9.76
C MET A 318 -20.74 -0.09 -10.66
N VAL A 319 -20.35 -1.17 -11.35
CA VAL A 319 -21.23 -2.00 -12.18
C VAL A 319 -21.46 -3.36 -11.52
N SER A 320 -20.45 -3.92 -10.87
CA SER A 320 -20.61 -5.11 -10.03
C SER A 320 -21.43 -4.78 -8.76
N PRO A 321 -22.06 -5.78 -8.11
CA PRO A 321 -22.61 -5.58 -6.76
C PRO A 321 -21.47 -5.34 -5.75
N PHE A 322 -21.84 -4.90 -4.54
CA PHE A 322 -20.90 -4.88 -3.42
C PHE A 322 -20.41 -6.30 -3.13
N LEU A 323 -19.09 -6.47 -3.04
CA LEU A 323 -18.44 -7.77 -2.97
C LEU A 323 -18.07 -8.11 -1.51
N GLU A 324 -18.16 -9.39 -1.18
CA GLU A 324 -17.63 -9.91 0.08
C GLU A 324 -16.09 -9.94 0.08
N THR A 325 -15.51 -9.97 1.28
CA THR A 325 -14.07 -10.16 1.46
C THR A 325 -13.66 -11.62 1.24
N GLU A 326 -12.59 -11.83 0.48
CA GLU A 326 -11.88 -13.10 0.34
C GLU A 326 -10.92 -13.29 1.53
N TRP A 327 -11.22 -14.27 2.38
CA TRP A 327 -10.44 -14.53 3.60
C TRP A 327 -9.44 -15.68 3.44
N SER A 328 -9.45 -16.38 2.30
CA SER A 328 -8.52 -17.49 2.04
C SER A 328 -7.12 -17.03 1.62
N THR A 329 -6.93 -15.74 1.36
CA THR A 329 -5.67 -15.11 0.99
C THR A 329 -4.98 -14.47 2.20
N VAL A 330 -3.65 -14.29 2.11
CA VAL A 330 -2.86 -13.64 3.17
C VAL A 330 -3.29 -12.19 3.39
N ILE A 331 -3.67 -11.51 2.31
CA ILE A 331 -4.18 -10.14 2.33
C ILE A 331 -5.64 -10.20 1.83
N PRO A 332 -6.62 -9.84 2.68
CA PRO A 332 -8.01 -9.91 2.30
C PRO A 332 -8.39 -8.85 1.26
N GLU A 333 -9.01 -9.28 0.17
CA GLU A 333 -9.42 -8.45 -0.97
C GLU A 333 -10.89 -8.73 -1.33
N PRO A 334 -11.56 -7.91 -2.16
CA PRO A 334 -12.87 -8.28 -2.67
C PRO A 334 -12.84 -9.57 -3.48
N LYS A 335 -13.85 -10.43 -3.28
CA LYS A 335 -14.04 -11.66 -4.07
C LYS A 335 -14.38 -11.33 -5.52
N GLY A 336 -13.72 -12.00 -6.46
CA GLY A 336 -13.99 -11.85 -7.89
C GLY A 336 -13.48 -10.53 -8.48
N LYS A 337 -14.20 -10.04 -9.49
CA LYS A 337 -13.85 -8.82 -10.25
C LYS A 337 -14.62 -7.62 -9.74
N VAL A 338 -13.95 -6.46 -9.63
CA VAL A 338 -14.58 -5.19 -9.25
C VAL A 338 -14.88 -4.43 -10.54
N MET A 339 -16.03 -4.69 -11.15
CA MET A 339 -16.36 -4.08 -12.44
C MET A 339 -16.83 -2.63 -12.25
N VAL A 340 -16.20 -1.70 -12.94
CA VAL A 340 -16.58 -0.28 -12.95
C VAL A 340 -16.73 0.23 -14.37
N SER A 341 -17.71 1.09 -14.59
CA SER A 341 -17.81 1.90 -15.80
C SER A 341 -17.14 3.24 -15.55
N TYR A 342 -16.39 3.74 -16.53
CA TYR A 342 -15.78 5.07 -16.47
C TYR A 342 -16.19 5.92 -17.66
N ARG A 343 -16.20 7.24 -17.44
CA ARG A 343 -16.25 8.26 -18.48
C ARG A 343 -15.24 9.36 -18.14
N ARG A 344 -14.41 9.75 -19.11
CA ARG A 344 -13.45 10.85 -18.96
C ARG A 344 -14.22 12.14 -18.68
N ARG A 345 -13.80 12.86 -17.65
CA ARG A 345 -14.34 14.18 -17.32
C ARG A 345 -13.90 15.15 -18.41
N THR A 346 -14.82 15.98 -18.87
CA THR A 346 -14.45 17.15 -19.66
C THR A 346 -13.87 18.18 -18.69
N ALA A 347 -12.74 18.80 -19.05
CA ALA A 347 -12.18 19.87 -18.23
C ALA A 347 -13.29 20.89 -17.92
N PRO A 348 -13.43 21.34 -16.66
CA PRO A 348 -14.37 22.40 -16.35
C PRO A 348 -14.03 23.60 -17.24
N LYS A 349 -15.02 24.04 -18.03
CA LYS A 349 -14.89 25.23 -18.87
C LYS A 349 -14.64 26.48 -18.05
#